data_AF-A0A953ATM5-F1
#
_entry.id   AF-A0A953ATM5-F1
#
_cell.length_a   1.000
_cell.length_b   1.000
_cell.length_c   1.000
_cell.angle_alpha   90.00
_cell.angle_beta   90.00
_cell.angle_gamma   90.00
#
_symmetry.space_group_name_H-M   'P 1'
#
loop_
_entity.id
_entity.type
_entity.pdbx_description
1 polymer ?
#
loop_
_entity_poly.entity_id
_entity_poly.type
_entity_poly.pdbx_seq_one_letter_code
_entity_poly.pdbx_strand_id
1 'polypeptide(L)'
;MAPTPPAVASTTPQHRTPKPQPPPTPASPAVTPAAPQPAVDVDALIEELNVLRRRGQFADAAARLERALAQPLPDATSERLSYELGSILTWQLRDTARACKVWKQHQNAHPAGRYAAEIERAEQSLGCQ
;
A
#
# COMPACT_ATOMS: atom_id res chain seq x y z
N MET A 1 -27.92 -30.19 -62.47
CA MET A 1 -27.84 -28.93 -63.23
C MET A 1 -27.03 -27.94 -62.41
N ALA A 2 -25.91 -27.47 -62.98
CA ALA A 2 -25.15 -26.32 -62.47
C ALA A 2 -25.94 -25.01 -62.74
N PRO A 3 -25.57 -23.87 -62.14
CA PRO A 3 -24.44 -23.09 -62.69
C PRO A 3 -23.52 -22.39 -61.65
N THR A 4 -22.22 -22.40 -61.94
CA THR A 4 -21.22 -21.34 -61.64
C THR A 4 -21.27 -20.27 -62.76
N PRO A 5 -20.47 -19.16 -62.83
CA PRO A 5 -19.45 -18.48 -61.96
C PRO A 5 -19.72 -16.91 -61.93
N PRO A 6 -18.77 -15.93 -61.92
CA PRO A 6 -17.35 -15.78 -61.49
C PRO A 6 -17.17 -14.60 -60.47
N ALA A 7 -16.01 -14.30 -59.87
CA ALA A 7 -14.99 -13.43 -60.45
C ALA A 7 -13.78 -13.21 -59.50
N VAL A 8 -12.60 -13.51 -60.04
CA VAL A 8 -11.27 -12.87 -59.89
C VAL A 8 -11.00 -11.93 -58.71
N ALA A 9 -9.90 -12.21 -57.99
CA ALA A 9 -8.95 -11.17 -57.60
C ALA A 9 -7.53 -11.72 -57.57
N SER A 10 -6.67 -10.99 -58.27
CA SER A 10 -5.27 -11.26 -58.61
C SER A 10 -4.30 -11.00 -57.45
N THR A 11 -3.22 -11.77 -57.44
CA THR A 11 -1.80 -11.39 -57.26
C THR A 11 -1.46 -10.15 -56.41
N THR A 12 -0.60 -10.33 -55.39
CA THR A 12 0.81 -9.84 -55.34
C THR A 12 1.33 -9.80 -53.89
N PRO A 13 2.61 -10.17 -53.62
CA PRO A 13 3.18 -10.26 -52.28
C PRO A 13 3.71 -8.89 -51.80
N GLN A 14 3.46 -8.54 -50.54
CA GLN A 14 4.01 -7.33 -49.92
C GLN A 14 4.94 -7.63 -48.75
N HIS A 15 6.23 -7.54 -49.06
CA HIS A 15 7.30 -6.89 -48.32
C HIS A 15 7.14 -6.75 -46.79
N ARG A 16 7.97 -7.50 -46.05
CA ARG A 16 8.34 -7.18 -44.67
C ARG A 16 9.07 -5.84 -44.64
N THR A 17 8.50 -4.86 -43.96
CA THR A 17 9.16 -3.63 -43.57
C THR A 17 10.15 -3.92 -42.43
N PRO A 18 11.40 -3.40 -42.47
CA PRO A 18 12.28 -3.43 -41.31
C PRO A 18 11.75 -2.46 -40.22
N LYS A 19 11.64 -2.97 -38.99
CA LYS A 19 11.17 -2.18 -37.84
C LYS A 19 12.31 -1.24 -37.37
N PRO A 20 12.04 0.04 -37.11
CA PRO A 20 13.05 1.00 -36.66
C PRO A 20 13.63 0.62 -35.28
N GLN A 21 14.95 0.73 -35.16
CA GLN A 21 15.67 0.60 -33.90
C GLN A 21 15.39 1.84 -33.03
N PRO A 22 15.00 1.69 -31.75
CA PRO A 22 14.82 2.83 -30.86
C PRO A 22 16.18 3.46 -30.48
N PRO A 23 16.23 4.78 -30.23
CA PRO A 23 17.44 5.48 -29.84
C PRO A 23 17.90 5.07 -28.42
N PRO A 24 19.20 5.25 -28.10
CA PRO A 24 19.71 4.98 -26.76
C PRO A 24 19.09 5.95 -25.74
N THR A 25 18.46 5.38 -24.71
CA THR A 25 17.89 6.14 -23.60
C THR A 25 19.02 6.71 -22.73
N PRO A 26 18.93 7.98 -22.30
CA PRO A 26 19.94 8.59 -21.42
C PRO A 26 20.02 7.87 -20.06
N ALA A 27 21.23 7.87 -19.51
CA ALA A 27 21.64 7.19 -18.30
C ALA A 27 20.66 7.42 -17.12
N SER A 28 20.28 6.31 -16.48
CA SER A 28 19.60 6.35 -15.18
C SER A 28 20.42 7.16 -14.17
N PRO A 29 19.79 8.07 -13.41
CA PRO A 29 20.48 8.71 -12.30
C PRO A 29 20.86 7.63 -11.29
N ALA A 30 22.15 7.64 -10.93
CA ALA A 30 22.72 6.80 -9.90
C ALA A 30 21.87 6.88 -8.62
N VAL A 31 21.37 5.74 -8.18
CA VAL A 31 20.77 5.60 -6.85
C VAL A 31 21.90 5.78 -5.85
N THR A 32 22.06 7.00 -5.33
CA THR A 32 22.87 7.25 -4.16
C THR A 32 22.30 6.41 -3.01
N PRO A 33 23.08 5.51 -2.38
CA PRO A 33 22.62 4.81 -1.18
C PRO A 33 22.39 5.86 -0.09
N ALA A 34 21.13 6.10 0.26
CA ALA A 34 20.80 6.92 1.41
C ALA A 34 21.46 6.30 2.65
N ALA A 35 22.17 7.12 3.43
CA ALA A 35 22.79 6.71 4.67
C ALA A 35 21.79 5.95 5.56
N PRO A 36 22.23 4.92 6.32
CA PRO A 36 21.34 4.16 7.19
C PRO A 36 20.81 5.09 8.27
N GLN A 37 19.58 5.58 8.09
CA GLN A 37 18.84 6.21 9.15
C GLN A 37 18.63 5.17 10.26
N PRO A 38 18.60 5.56 11.55
CA PRO A 38 18.33 4.63 12.63
C PRO A 38 16.96 4.02 12.36
N ALA A 39 16.96 2.81 11.83
CA ALA A 39 15.75 2.06 11.57
C ALA A 39 15.06 1.89 12.91
N VAL A 40 13.78 2.22 12.98
CA VAL A 40 12.95 1.76 14.10
C VAL A 40 13.18 0.25 14.20
N ASP A 41 13.69 -0.19 15.35
CA ASP A 41 13.81 -1.61 15.62
C ASP A 41 12.39 -2.15 15.78
N VAL A 42 11.90 -2.77 14.70
CA VAL A 42 10.53 -3.27 14.58
C VAL A 42 10.31 -4.41 15.57
N ASP A 43 11.31 -5.25 15.80
CA ASP A 43 11.22 -6.37 16.74
C ASP A 43 11.12 -5.85 18.18
N ALA A 44 11.96 -4.89 18.56
CA ALA A 44 11.87 -4.23 19.86
C ALA A 44 10.51 -3.53 20.07
N LEU A 45 9.97 -2.87 19.03
CA LEU A 45 8.65 -2.26 19.06
C LEU A 45 7.55 -3.30 19.27
N ILE A 46 7.60 -4.44 18.55
CA ILE A 46 6.61 -5.51 18.68
C ILE A 46 6.63 -6.10 20.10
N GLU A 47 7.81 -6.37 20.64
CA GLU A 47 7.97 -6.87 22.01
C GLU A 47 7.40 -5.88 23.05
N GLU A 48 7.71 -4.60 22.90
CA GLU A 48 7.17 -3.54 23.76
C GLU A 48 5.64 -3.48 23.68
N LEU A 49 5.06 -3.53 22.48
CA LEU A 49 3.61 -3.56 22.29
C LEU A 49 2.97 -4.79 22.93
N ASN A 50 3.61 -5.95 22.83
CA ASN A 50 3.14 -7.17 23.48
C ASN A 50 3.12 -7.02 25.01
N VAL A 51 4.15 -6.41 25.60
CA VAL A 51 4.18 -6.11 27.04
C VAL A 51 3.04 -5.17 27.43
N LEU A 52 2.86 -4.08 26.69
CA LEU A 52 1.81 -3.08 26.96
C LEU A 52 0.41 -3.69 26.84
N ARG A 53 0.17 -4.49 25.79
CA ARG A 53 -1.10 -5.22 25.57
C ARG A 53 -1.40 -6.19 26.70
N ARG A 54 -0.43 -6.98 27.15
CA ARG A 54 -0.60 -7.92 28.27
C ARG A 54 -0.96 -7.21 29.59
N ARG A 55 -0.54 -5.95 29.74
CA ARG A 55 -0.83 -5.11 30.92
C ARG A 55 -2.10 -4.27 30.76
N GLY A 56 -2.81 -4.35 29.63
CA GLY A 56 -3.96 -3.51 29.33
C GLY A 56 -3.62 -2.03 29.11
N GLN A 57 -2.34 -1.71 28.89
CA GLN A 57 -1.84 -0.34 28.70
C GLN A 57 -2.01 0.12 27.25
N PHE A 58 -3.25 0.15 26.78
CA PHE A 58 -3.55 0.44 25.37
C PHE A 58 -3.28 1.89 24.97
N ALA A 59 -3.40 2.84 25.90
CA ALA A 59 -3.08 4.25 25.67
C ALA A 59 -1.57 4.43 25.40
N ASP A 60 -0.73 3.77 26.20
CA ASP A 60 0.72 3.76 26.04
C ASP A 60 1.11 3.06 24.73
N ALA A 61 0.44 1.95 24.38
CA ALA A 61 0.66 1.24 23.12
C ALA A 61 0.32 2.12 21.91
N ALA A 62 -0.81 2.84 21.94
CA ALA A 62 -1.18 3.79 20.90
C ALA A 62 -0.15 4.92 20.76
N ALA A 63 0.26 5.53 21.87
CA ALA A 63 1.28 6.59 21.87
C ALA A 63 2.64 6.07 21.35
N ARG A 64 2.98 4.81 21.60
CA ARG A 64 4.20 4.20 21.08
C ARG A 64 4.13 3.97 19.57
N LEU A 65 2.99 3.52 19.06
CA LEU A 65 2.73 3.36 17.62
C LEU A 65 2.74 4.69 16.89
N GLU A 66 2.12 5.73 17.44
CA GLU A 66 2.14 7.09 16.87
C GLU A 66 3.58 7.62 16.71
N ARG A 67 4.41 7.44 17.75
CA ARG A 67 5.83 7.81 17.68
C ARG A 67 6.61 7.00 16.65
N ALA A 68 6.28 5.71 16.48
CA ALA A 68 6.92 4.87 15.48
C ALA A 68 6.52 5.30 14.06
N LEU A 69 5.24 5.61 13.84
CA LEU A 69 4.71 6.07 12.55
C LEU A 69 5.21 7.47 12.15
N ALA A 70 5.71 8.25 13.11
CA ALA A 70 6.37 9.53 12.82
C ALA A 70 7.79 9.36 12.25
N GLN A 71 8.33 8.14 12.24
CA GLN A 71 9.65 7.83 11.67
C GLN A 71 9.52 7.29 10.25
N PRO A 72 10.57 7.43 9.42
CA PRO A 72 10.62 6.78 8.11
C PRO A 72 10.65 5.26 8.30
N LEU A 73 9.63 4.60 7.77
CA LEU A 73 9.43 3.15 7.85
C LEU A 73 9.27 2.57 6.44
N PRO A 74 9.61 1.29 6.24
CA PRO A 74 9.20 0.56 5.04
C PRO A 74 7.68 0.57 4.90
N ASP A 75 7.17 0.66 3.68
CA ASP A 75 5.73 0.77 3.37
C ASP A 75 4.90 -0.34 4.03
N ALA A 76 5.36 -1.60 3.93
CA ALA A 76 4.69 -2.72 4.58
C ALA A 76 4.66 -2.63 6.12
N THR A 77 5.68 -2.01 6.73
CA THR A 77 5.73 -1.80 8.17
C THR A 77 4.82 -0.65 8.58
N SER A 78 4.84 0.48 7.87
CA SER A 78 3.93 1.61 8.16
C SER A 78 2.47 1.21 7.98
N GLU A 79 2.15 0.42 6.95
CA GLU A 79 0.82 -0.12 6.71
C GLU A 79 0.36 -0.96 7.92
N ARG A 80 1.17 -1.93 8.36
CA ARG A 80 0.83 -2.77 9.51
C ARG A 80 0.70 -1.95 10.80
N LEU A 81 1.63 -1.05 11.10
CA LEU A 81 1.61 -0.29 12.35
C LEU A 81 0.43 0.70 12.41
N SER A 82 0.07 1.32 11.29
CA SER A 82 -1.11 2.20 11.22
C SER A 82 -2.41 1.42 11.35
N TYR A 83 -2.49 0.21 10.79
CA TYR A 83 -3.59 -0.71 11.04
C TYR A 83 -3.74 -1.06 12.53
N GLU A 84 -2.63 -1.43 13.18
CA GLU A 84 -2.64 -1.77 14.60
C GLU A 84 -3.04 -0.57 15.48
N LEU A 85 -2.57 0.64 15.14
CA LEU A 85 -2.91 1.87 15.88
C LEU A 85 -4.41 2.14 15.83
N GLY A 86 -5.00 2.18 14.63
CA GLY A 86 -6.42 2.45 14.52
C GLY A 86 -7.28 1.34 15.14
N SER A 87 -6.80 0.08 15.13
CA SER A 87 -7.49 -1.03 15.78
C SER A 87 -7.54 -0.87 17.30
N ILE A 88 -6.43 -0.43 17.91
CA ILE A 88 -6.38 -0.10 19.34
C ILE A 88 -7.33 1.06 19.65
N LEU A 89 -7.31 2.12 18.83
CA LEU A 89 -8.16 3.29 19.03
C LEU A 89 -9.65 2.92 18.91
N THR A 90 -10.00 2.07 17.96
CA THR A 90 -11.38 1.62 17.70
C THR A 90 -11.89 0.71 18.81
N TRP A 91 -11.17 -0.37 19.11
CA TRP A 91 -11.71 -1.47 19.92
C TRP A 91 -11.35 -1.39 21.39
N GLN A 92 -10.14 -0.91 21.72
CA GLN A 92 -9.63 -0.94 23.09
C GLN A 92 -9.87 0.40 23.80
N LEU A 93 -9.54 1.51 23.13
CA LEU A 93 -9.68 2.85 23.70
C LEU A 93 -11.04 3.49 23.39
N ARG A 94 -11.73 3.02 22.36
CA ARG A 94 -13.01 3.59 21.87
C ARG A 94 -12.93 5.09 21.61
N ASP A 95 -11.78 5.54 21.11
CA ASP A 95 -11.54 6.92 20.72
C ASP A 95 -11.91 7.10 19.25
N THR A 96 -13.20 7.31 19.00
CA THR A 96 -13.77 7.40 17.65
C THR A 96 -13.10 8.48 16.82
N ALA A 97 -12.90 9.68 17.39
CA ALA A 97 -12.35 10.82 16.65
C ALA A 97 -10.92 10.55 16.16
N ARG A 98 -10.06 9.99 17.03
CA ARG A 98 -8.70 9.62 16.63
C ARG A 98 -8.69 8.42 15.69
N ALA A 99 -9.55 7.43 15.92
CA ALA A 99 -9.66 6.27 15.03
C ALA A 99 -10.02 6.68 13.60
N CYS A 100 -11.07 7.50 13.40
CA CYS A 100 -11.45 8.01 12.08
C CYS A 100 -10.28 8.72 11.39
N LYS A 101 -9.54 9.55 12.12
CA LYS A 101 -8.38 10.26 11.58
C LYS A 101 -7.30 9.27 11.11
N VAL A 102 -6.98 8.26 11.90
CA VAL A 102 -5.98 7.25 11.56
C VAL A 102 -6.43 6.41 10.36
N TRP A 103 -7.70 6.02 10.29
CA TRP A 103 -8.26 5.27 9.16
C TRP A 103 -8.20 6.04 7.85
N LYS A 104 -8.59 7.32 7.86
CA LYS A 104 -8.46 8.20 6.70
C LYS A 104 -7.00 8.36 6.26
N GLN A 105 -6.08 8.54 7.22
CA GLN A 105 -4.65 8.63 6.93
C GLN A 105 -4.10 7.33 6.34
N HIS A 106 -4.49 6.18 6.90
CA HIS A 106 -4.09 4.87 6.39
C HIS A 106 -4.55 4.67 4.95
N GLN A 107 -5.82 4.94 4.64
CA GLN A 107 -6.35 4.77 3.28
C GLN A 107 -5.67 5.70 2.27
N ASN A 108 -5.31 6.92 2.67
CA ASN A 108 -4.56 7.82 1.80
C ASN A 108 -3.14 7.32 1.51
N ALA A 109 -2.48 6.71 2.50
CA ALA A 109 -1.12 6.17 2.36
C ALA A 109 -1.11 4.81 1.64
N HIS A 110 -2.14 3.98 1.87
CA HIS A 110 -2.24 2.59 1.44
C HIS A 110 -3.62 2.32 0.80
N PRO A 111 -3.96 2.95 -0.34
CA PRO A 111 -5.31 2.90 -0.92
C PRO A 111 -5.73 1.51 -1.44
N ALA A 112 -4.76 0.66 -1.79
CA ALA A 112 -4.98 -0.75 -2.14
C ALA A 112 -4.34 -1.68 -1.09
N GLY A 113 -4.31 -1.22 0.16
CA GLY A 113 -3.69 -1.92 1.28
C GLY A 113 -4.38 -3.24 1.62
N ARG A 114 -3.62 -4.15 2.23
CA ARG A 114 -4.06 -5.48 2.68
C ARG A 114 -5.23 -5.43 3.65
N TYR A 115 -5.39 -4.31 4.36
CA TYR A 115 -6.39 -4.12 5.41
C TYR A 115 -7.59 -3.28 4.96
N ALA A 116 -7.74 -2.96 3.68
CA ALA A 116 -8.77 -2.04 3.20
C ALA A 116 -10.19 -2.46 3.63
N ALA A 117 -10.52 -3.76 3.51
CA ALA A 117 -11.85 -4.27 3.88
C ALA A 117 -12.11 -4.26 5.40
N GLU A 118 -11.09 -4.51 6.22
CA GLU A 118 -11.16 -4.38 7.67
C GLU A 118 -11.36 -2.93 8.10
N ILE A 119 -10.65 -2.00 7.46
CA ILE A 119 -10.73 -0.57 7.77
C ILE A 119 -12.09 -0.01 7.38
N GLU A 120 -12.62 -0.37 6.20
CA GLU A 120 -13.96 0.06 5.78
C GLU A 120 -15.02 -0.37 6.80
N ARG A 121 -14.96 -1.62 7.28
CA ARG A 121 -15.87 -2.11 8.33
C ARG A 121 -15.69 -1.38 9.66
N ALA A 122 -14.45 -1.07 10.05
CA ALA A 122 -14.19 -0.28 11.25
C ALA A 122 -14.77 1.12 11.14
N GLU A 123 -14.58 1.80 10.01
CA GLU A 123 -15.13 3.14 9.76
C GLU A 123 -16.66 3.15 9.73
N GLN A 124 -17.29 2.15 9.11
CA GLN A 124 -18.76 1.98 9.15
C GLN A 124 -19.26 1.82 10.58
N SER A 125 -18.58 1.01 11.40
CA SER A 125 -18.96 0.80 12.81
C SER A 125 -18.83 2.06 13.67
N LEU A 126 -17.94 2.97 13.29
CA LEU A 126 -17.66 4.22 13.97
C LEU A 126 -18.44 5.41 13.42
N GLY A 127 -19.03 5.29 12.22
CA GLY A 127 -19.70 6.39 11.52
C GLY A 127 -18.73 7.43 10.92
N CYS A 128 -17.55 7.00 10.46
CA CYS A 128 -16.47 7.88 9.97
C CYS A 128 -16.50 8.15 8.44
N GLN A 129 -17.42 7.54 7.70
CA GLN A 129 -17.47 7.58 6.23
C GLN A 129 -17.76 8.98 5.67
#